data_AF-A0A364Y763-F1
#
_entry.id   AF-A0A364Y763-F1
#
_cell.length_a   1.000
_cell.length_b   1.000
_cell.length_c   1.000
_cell.angle_alpha   90.00
_cell.angle_beta   90.00
_cell.angle_gamma   90.00
#
_symmetry.space_group_name_H-M   'P 1'
#
loop_
_entity.id
_entity.type
_entity.pdbx_description
1 polymer ?
#
loop_
_entity_poly.entity_id
_entity_poly.type
_entity_poly.pdbx_seq_one_letter_code
_entity_poly.pdbx_strand_id
1 'polypeptide(L)'
;MKRTITHSLTLFTLLVSLSSFNITTEPEIVGMWVRKSDNLRIKISAHNEHILESFIIEEGKEKFPCEVSQMPIYKNIIKAGRNLWYCDFLVVTIGNCATNYESGIIQLMKNGDLEITCPGFEKKIYAKAKPRLEKQ
;
A
#
# COMPACT_ATOMS: atom_id res chain seq x y z
N MET A 1 13.59 -51.66 59.22
CA MET A 1 14.39 -50.68 58.45
C MET A 1 13.55 -50.17 57.29
N LYS A 2 13.03 -48.94 57.38
CA LYS A 2 12.24 -48.29 56.32
C LYS A 2 13.14 -47.28 55.61
N ARG A 3 13.32 -47.42 54.28
CA ARG A 3 13.95 -46.41 53.43
C ARG A 3 12.84 -45.74 52.63
N THR A 4 12.50 -44.51 52.97
CA THR A 4 11.60 -43.68 52.18
C THR A 4 12.47 -42.76 51.33
N ILE A 5 12.46 -42.98 50.02
CA ILE A 5 13.17 -42.17 49.03
C ILE A 5 12.21 -41.04 48.64
N THR A 6 12.51 -39.81 49.07
CA THR A 6 11.84 -38.60 48.59
C THR A 6 12.60 -38.07 47.38
N HIS A 7 12.12 -38.40 46.17
CA HIS A 7 12.51 -37.70 44.95
C HIS A 7 11.76 -36.36 44.91
N SER A 8 12.48 -35.27 45.18
CA SER A 8 11.97 -33.91 44.94
C SER A 8 12.09 -33.61 43.46
N LEU A 9 10.98 -33.75 42.73
CA LEU A 9 10.87 -33.46 41.32
C LEU A 9 10.77 -31.93 41.15
N THR A 10 11.86 -31.29 40.77
CA THR A 10 11.91 -29.86 40.43
C THR A 10 11.09 -29.61 39.16
N LEU A 11 9.87 -29.09 39.33
CA LEU A 11 9.02 -28.66 38.21
C LEU A 11 9.44 -27.26 37.78
N PHE A 12 10.32 -27.20 36.78
CA PHE A 12 10.70 -25.98 36.09
C PHE A 12 9.53 -25.52 35.21
N THR A 13 8.65 -24.67 35.74
CA THR A 13 7.57 -24.06 34.95
C THR A 13 8.16 -22.95 34.07
N LEU A 14 8.60 -23.36 32.87
CA LEU A 14 8.90 -22.46 31.76
C LEU A 14 7.57 -21.81 31.32
N LEU A 15 7.23 -20.65 31.89
CA LEU A 15 6.15 -19.81 31.39
C LEU A 15 6.56 -19.26 30.02
N VAL A 16 6.10 -19.96 28.99
CA VAL A 16 6.10 -19.48 27.60
C VAL A 16 5.31 -18.18 27.58
N SER A 17 6.02 -17.06 27.50
CA SER A 17 5.44 -15.77 27.18
C SER A 17 4.73 -15.90 25.83
N LEU A 18 3.40 -15.87 25.87
CA LEU A 18 2.54 -15.81 24.71
C LEU A 18 2.88 -14.54 23.95
N SER A 19 3.69 -14.70 22.90
CA SER A 19 3.85 -13.73 21.83
C SER A 19 2.48 -13.47 21.22
N SER A 20 1.80 -12.47 21.75
CA SER A 20 0.63 -11.88 21.14
C SER A 20 1.12 -11.15 19.90
N PHE A 21 1.35 -11.89 18.82
CA PHE A 21 1.42 -11.34 17.48
C PHE A 21 0.04 -10.76 17.15
N ASN A 22 -0.22 -9.55 17.66
CA ASN A 22 -1.21 -8.66 17.08
C ASN A 22 -0.66 -8.19 15.74
N ILE A 23 -0.65 -9.09 14.75
CA ILE A 23 -0.58 -8.68 13.34
C ILE A 23 -1.98 -8.16 13.01
N THR A 24 -2.29 -6.97 13.53
CA THR A 24 -3.25 -6.10 12.87
C THR A 24 -2.58 -5.65 11.58
N THR A 25 -2.65 -6.48 10.54
CA THR A 25 -2.46 -6.02 9.17
C THR A 25 -3.62 -5.10 8.88
N GLU A 26 -3.48 -3.84 9.30
CA GLU A 26 -4.33 -2.77 8.79
C GLU A 26 -4.33 -2.89 7.26
N PRO A 27 -5.48 -2.69 6.59
CA PRO A 27 -5.53 -2.78 5.14
C PRO A 27 -4.58 -1.75 4.54
N GLU A 28 -3.42 -2.24 4.12
CA GLU A 28 -2.34 -1.42 3.62
C GLU A 28 -2.52 -1.25 2.11
N ILE A 29 -2.53 -0.01 1.67
CA ILE A 29 -2.57 0.34 0.24
C ILE A 29 -1.24 0.04 -0.46
N VAL A 30 -0.21 -0.37 0.28
CA VAL A 30 1.07 -0.83 -0.28
C VAL A 30 0.84 -2.06 -1.16
N GLY A 31 1.49 -2.04 -2.33
CA GLY A 31 1.40 -3.10 -3.32
C GLY A 31 1.27 -2.58 -4.74
N MET A 32 0.99 -3.51 -5.65
CA MET A 32 0.78 -3.20 -7.07
C MET A 32 -0.70 -3.04 -7.37
N TRP A 33 -1.02 -2.05 -8.21
CA TRP A 33 -2.38 -1.64 -8.54
C TRP A 33 -2.52 -1.38 -10.03
N VAL A 34 -3.67 -1.69 -10.60
CA VAL A 34 -3.96 -1.53 -12.04
C VAL A 34 -5.17 -0.62 -12.22
N ARG A 35 -4.99 0.51 -12.91
CA ARG A 35 -6.06 1.45 -13.22
C ARG A 35 -7.05 0.80 -14.20
N LYS A 36 -8.33 0.82 -13.86
CA LYS A 36 -9.35 0.10 -14.64
C LYS A 36 -9.64 0.73 -16.01
N SER A 37 -9.49 2.05 -16.15
CA SER A 37 -9.84 2.76 -17.38
C SER A 37 -8.89 2.43 -18.54
N ASP A 38 -7.60 2.24 -18.26
CA ASP A 38 -6.56 2.17 -19.29
C ASP A 38 -5.45 1.14 -19.02
N ASN A 39 -5.54 0.37 -17.92
CA ASN A 39 -4.56 -0.62 -17.46
C ASN A 39 -3.20 -0.06 -17.01
N LEU A 40 -3.09 1.24 -16.69
CA LEU A 40 -1.88 1.77 -16.07
C LEU A 40 -1.55 1.01 -14.79
N ARG A 41 -0.32 0.49 -14.65
CA ARG A 41 0.12 -0.20 -13.43
C ARG A 41 1.03 0.69 -12.61
N ILE A 42 0.70 0.79 -11.32
CA ILE A 42 1.50 1.51 -10.34
C ILE A 42 1.90 0.60 -9.19
N LYS A 43 3.00 0.95 -8.52
CA LYS A 43 3.40 0.36 -7.24
C LYS A 43 3.35 1.43 -6.18
N ILE A 44 2.58 1.22 -5.12
CA ILE A 44 2.59 2.03 -3.91
C ILE A 44 3.56 1.37 -2.92
N SER A 45 4.52 2.12 -2.42
CA SER A 45 5.51 1.64 -1.44
C SER A 45 5.98 2.76 -0.52
N ALA A 46 6.55 2.37 0.62
CA ALA A 46 7.18 3.31 1.54
C ALA A 46 8.38 4.01 0.86
N HIS A 47 8.35 5.34 0.90
CA HIS A 47 9.52 6.18 0.61
C HIS A 47 10.37 6.34 1.88
N ASN A 48 9.70 6.51 3.03
CA ASN A 48 10.29 6.50 4.37
C ASN A 48 9.30 5.85 5.37
N GLU A 49 9.61 5.89 6.67
CA GLU A 49 8.82 5.21 7.72
C GLU A 49 7.34 5.63 7.79
N HIS A 50 6.99 6.82 7.27
CA HIS A 50 5.64 7.39 7.43
C HIS A 50 4.99 7.86 6.13
N ILE A 51 5.74 7.95 5.03
CA ILE A 51 5.29 8.49 3.76
C ILE A 51 5.36 7.41 2.69
N LEU A 52 4.22 7.15 2.03
CA LEU A 52 4.18 6.32 0.84
C LEU A 52 4.21 7.19 -0.41
N GLU A 53 4.74 6.60 -1.47
CA GLU A 53 4.72 7.14 -2.83
C GLU A 53 4.29 6.05 -3.81
N SER A 54 3.85 6.46 -4.99
CA SER A 54 3.50 5.56 -6.08
C SER A 54 4.22 5.88 -7.38
N PHE A 55 4.78 4.87 -8.02
CA PHE A 55 5.48 5.00 -9.30
C PHE A 55 4.85 4.13 -10.38
N ILE A 56 4.99 4.54 -11.66
CA ILE A 56 4.59 3.74 -12.82
C ILE A 56 5.49 2.52 -12.92
N ILE A 57 4.88 1.35 -13.07
CA ILE A 57 5.58 0.10 -13.37
C ILE A 57 5.33 -0.33 -14.82
N GLU A 58 4.14 -0.06 -15.34
CA GLU A 58 3.77 -0.34 -16.72
C GLU A 58 2.80 0.74 -17.18
N GLU A 59 3.11 1.41 -18.30
CA GLU A 59 2.24 2.44 -18.86
C GLU A 59 0.89 1.87 -19.30
N GLY A 60 -0.16 2.68 -19.13
CA GLY A 60 -1.49 2.36 -19.63
C GLY A 60 -1.65 2.67 -21.12
N LYS A 61 -2.88 2.48 -21.60
CA LYS A 61 -3.33 2.87 -22.95
C LYS A 61 -3.41 4.39 -23.11
N GLU A 62 -3.74 5.11 -22.03
CA GLU A 62 -3.74 6.56 -22.01
C GLU A 62 -2.31 7.05 -21.77
N LYS A 63 -1.75 7.76 -22.74
CA LYS A 63 -0.38 8.26 -22.66
C LYS A 63 -0.34 9.58 -21.91
N PHE A 64 0.66 9.73 -21.06
CA PHE A 64 1.01 11.03 -20.53
C PHE A 64 1.51 11.92 -21.69
N PRO A 65 1.24 13.23 -21.65
CA PRO A 65 1.71 14.13 -22.71
C PRO A 65 3.24 14.26 -22.73
N CYS A 66 3.94 13.79 -21.68
CA CYS A 66 5.36 13.95 -21.45
C CYS A 66 5.93 12.75 -20.65
N GLU A 67 7.25 12.57 -20.66
CA GLU A 67 7.95 11.52 -19.91
C GLU A 67 7.81 11.75 -18.39
N VAL A 68 7.16 10.80 -17.71
CA VAL A 68 6.90 10.88 -16.25
C VAL A 68 7.23 9.57 -15.52
N SER A 69 7.89 8.60 -16.17
CA SER A 69 8.13 7.27 -15.59
C SER A 69 8.93 7.31 -14.28
N GLN A 70 9.80 8.31 -14.12
CA GLN A 70 10.65 8.49 -12.93
C GLN A 70 10.01 9.39 -11.86
N MET A 71 8.79 9.88 -12.09
CA MET A 71 8.09 10.78 -11.17
C MET A 71 7.03 10.00 -10.38
N PRO A 72 6.84 10.29 -9.08
CA PRO A 72 5.75 9.69 -8.34
C PRO A 72 4.41 10.24 -8.87
N ILE A 73 3.53 9.37 -9.36
CA ILE A 73 2.17 9.78 -9.76
C ILE A 73 1.37 10.26 -8.55
N TYR A 74 1.60 9.64 -7.40
CA TYR A 74 1.02 9.99 -6.11
C TYR A 74 2.17 10.05 -5.10
N LYS A 75 2.33 11.17 -4.39
CA LYS A 75 3.34 11.36 -3.36
C LYS A 75 2.71 11.87 -2.07
N ASN A 76 3.51 11.94 -1.00
CA ASN A 76 3.03 12.39 0.31
C ASN A 76 1.77 11.64 0.76
N ILE A 77 1.71 10.34 0.48
CA ILE A 77 0.53 9.54 0.80
C ILE A 77 0.55 9.26 2.31
N ILE A 78 -0.38 9.89 3.04
CA ILE A 78 -0.44 9.87 4.49
C ILE A 78 -1.79 9.33 4.94
N LYS A 79 -1.78 8.37 5.87
CA LYS A 79 -2.99 7.77 6.40
C LYS A 79 -3.81 8.79 7.20
N ALA A 80 -5.07 8.96 6.82
CA ALA A 80 -6.02 9.88 7.44
C ALA A 80 -7.12 9.14 8.23
N GLY A 81 -7.37 7.87 7.90
CA GLY A 81 -8.35 7.03 8.56
C GLY A 81 -8.22 5.57 8.17
N ARG A 82 -9.16 4.72 8.61
CA ARG A 82 -9.09 3.26 8.38
C ARG A 82 -8.95 2.88 6.90
N ASN A 83 -9.69 3.58 6.04
CA ASN A 83 -9.75 3.34 4.59
C ASN A 83 -9.53 4.63 3.81
N LEU A 84 -8.82 5.62 4.38
CA LEU A 84 -8.66 6.95 3.79
C LEU A 84 -7.23 7.45 3.96
N TRP A 85 -6.67 8.00 2.90
CA TRP A 85 -5.35 8.64 2.86
C TRP A 85 -5.45 9.98 2.13
N TYR A 86 -4.68 10.96 2.58
CA TYR A 86 -4.37 12.16 1.79
C TYR A 86 -3.18 11.85 0.88
N CYS A 87 -3.12 12.51 -0.27
CA CYS A 87 -1.99 12.43 -1.18
C CYS A 87 -1.89 13.68 -2.04
N ASP A 88 -0.72 13.89 -2.62
CA ASP A 88 -0.54 14.84 -3.72
C ASP A 88 -0.37 14.04 -5.02
N PHE A 89 -1.15 14.36 -6.06
CA PHE A 89 -1.07 13.66 -7.34
C PHE A 89 -0.48 14.54 -8.44
N LEU A 90 0.26 13.90 -9.35
CA LEU A 90 0.94 14.54 -10.45
C LEU A 90 -0.05 15.06 -11.50
N VAL A 91 0.04 16.35 -11.79
CA VAL A 91 -0.66 17.02 -12.90
C VAL A 91 0.37 17.39 -13.94
N VAL A 92 0.11 17.03 -15.21
CA VAL A 92 0.96 17.41 -16.34
C VAL A 92 0.19 18.34 -17.25
N THR A 93 0.71 19.54 -17.46
CA THR A 93 0.12 20.55 -18.36
C THR A 93 0.41 20.16 -19.80
N ILE A 94 -0.65 20.05 -20.61
CA ILE A 94 -0.54 19.72 -22.03
C ILE A 94 0.16 20.87 -22.77
N GLY A 95 1.15 20.54 -23.61
CA GLY A 95 1.81 21.47 -24.53
C GLY A 95 3.18 21.99 -24.06
N ASN A 96 3.41 22.16 -22.75
CA ASN A 96 4.69 22.65 -22.22
C ASN A 96 5.39 21.68 -21.25
N CYS A 97 4.77 20.52 -20.95
CA CYS A 97 5.29 19.53 -20.02
C CYS A 97 5.60 20.04 -18.61
N ALA A 98 4.95 21.14 -18.20
CA ALA A 98 5.03 21.61 -16.83
C ALA A 98 4.29 20.64 -15.91
N THR A 99 4.99 20.16 -14.89
CA THR A 99 4.43 19.25 -13.88
C THR A 99 4.15 20.00 -12.58
N ASN A 100 2.96 19.81 -12.02
CA ASN A 100 2.61 20.25 -10.68
C ASN A 100 2.08 19.08 -9.84
N TYR A 101 1.87 19.32 -8.55
CA TYR A 101 1.15 18.42 -7.68
C TYR A 101 -0.03 19.14 -7.06
N GLU A 102 -1.17 18.46 -7.04
CA GLU A 102 -2.41 18.95 -6.45
C GLU A 102 -2.86 17.96 -5.37
N SER A 103 -3.55 18.44 -4.34
CA SER A 103 -3.99 17.58 -3.24
C SER A 103 -5.22 16.76 -3.60
N GLY A 104 -5.27 15.53 -3.07
CA GLY A 104 -6.36 14.59 -3.29
C GLY A 104 -6.49 13.58 -2.15
N ILE A 105 -7.38 12.61 -2.36
CA ILE A 105 -7.62 11.52 -1.43
C ILE A 105 -7.56 10.17 -2.13
N ILE A 106 -7.07 9.16 -1.40
CA ILE A 106 -7.17 7.75 -1.77
C ILE A 106 -8.11 7.09 -0.77
N GLN A 107 -9.13 6.40 -1.28
CA GLN A 107 -10.07 5.64 -0.48
C GLN A 107 -10.03 4.16 -0.85
N LEU A 108 -9.87 3.29 0.15
CA LEU A 108 -9.99 1.84 -0.06
C LEU A 108 -11.46 1.45 0.02
N MET A 109 -12.01 1.06 -1.12
CA MET A 109 -13.42 0.71 -1.30
C MET A 109 -13.72 -0.67 -0.70
N LYS A 110 -15.01 -0.94 -0.42
CA LYS A 110 -15.46 -2.21 0.19
C LYS A 110 -15.11 -3.44 -0.64
N ASN A 111 -14.99 -3.28 -1.96
CA ASN A 111 -14.63 -4.35 -2.89
C ASN A 111 -13.11 -4.56 -3.02
N GLY A 112 -12.29 -3.80 -2.28
CA GLY A 112 -10.84 -3.86 -2.29
C GLY A 112 -10.16 -3.01 -3.36
N ASP A 113 -10.91 -2.24 -4.16
CA ASP A 113 -10.35 -1.28 -5.10
C ASP A 113 -9.90 0.01 -4.40
N LEU A 114 -8.93 0.72 -4.97
CA LEU A 114 -8.66 2.10 -4.62
C LEU A 114 -9.48 3.04 -5.50
N GLU A 115 -10.17 3.97 -4.88
CA GLU A 115 -10.70 5.17 -5.54
C GLU A 115 -9.79 6.35 -5.22
N ILE A 116 -9.27 7.00 -6.26
CA ILE A 116 -8.45 8.20 -6.13
C ILE A 116 -9.27 9.38 -6.63
N THR A 117 -9.48 10.36 -5.76
CA THR A 117 -10.23 11.58 -6.05
C THR A 117 -9.32 12.78 -5.92
N CYS A 118 -9.26 13.57 -7.00
CA CYS A 118 -8.76 14.93 -6.97
C CYS A 118 -9.90 15.91 -7.29
N PRO A 119 -10.07 17.00 -6.52
CA PRO A 119 -10.92 18.13 -6.91
C PRO A 119 -10.61 18.65 -8.33
N GLY A 120 -11.63 18.70 -9.19
CA GLY A 120 -11.51 19.23 -10.56
C GLY A 120 -11.03 18.21 -11.60
N PHE A 121 -10.75 16.96 -11.22
CA PHE A 121 -10.40 15.88 -12.14
C PHE A 121 -11.37 14.70 -12.00
N GLU A 122 -11.44 13.90 -13.06
CA GLU A 122 -12.19 12.64 -13.02
C GLU A 122 -11.55 11.66 -12.03
N LYS A 123 -12.39 11.00 -11.23
CA LYS A 123 -11.95 9.95 -10.30
C LYS A 123 -11.29 8.78 -11.04
N LYS A 124 -10.25 8.21 -10.44
CA LYS A 124 -9.53 7.06 -10.99
C LYS A 124 -9.68 5.85 -10.08
N ILE A 125 -10.07 4.71 -10.65
CA ILE A 125 -10.29 3.45 -9.93
C ILE A 125 -9.18 2.46 -10.25
N TYR A 126 -8.57 1.89 -9.22
CA TYR A 126 -7.52 0.88 -9.33
C TYR A 126 -7.94 -0.43 -8.67
N ALA A 127 -7.72 -1.55 -9.37
CA ALA A 127 -7.84 -2.88 -8.80
C ALA A 127 -6.48 -3.36 -8.28
N LYS A 128 -6.48 -4.10 -7.16
CA LYS A 128 -5.25 -4.70 -6.63
C LYS A 128 -4.71 -5.74 -7.62
N ALA A 129 -3.46 -5.60 -8.03
CA ALA A 129 -2.84 -6.58 -8.92
C ALA A 129 -2.67 -7.90 -8.17
N LYS A 130 -3.15 -9.00 -8.75
CA LYS A 130 -2.87 -10.33 -8.23
C LYS A 130 -1.39 -10.63 -8.48
N PRO A 131 -0.64 -11.20 -7.52
CA PRO A 131 0.67 -11.77 -7.82
C PRO A 131 0.48 -12.77 -8.97
N ARG A 132 1.25 -12.62 -10.05
CA ARG A 132 1.35 -13.74 -10.99
C ARG A 132 2.02 -14.86 -10.20
N LEU A 133 1.29 -15.96 -9.98
CA LEU A 133 1.93 -17.22 -9.67
C LEU A 133 2.77 -17.53 -10.91
N GLU A 134 4.06 -17.24 -10.84
CA GLU A 134 5.00 -17.74 -11.84
C GLU A 134 4.85 -19.26 -11.82
N LYS A 135 4.34 -19.81 -12.92
CA LYS A 135 4.46 -21.24 -13.15
C LYS A 135 5.96 -21.50 -13.23
N GLN A 136 6.47 -22.20 -12.21
CA GLN A 136 7.78 -22.84 -12.22
C GLN A 136 7.99 -23.64 -13.51
#